data_AF-A0A3D0QJC1-F1
#
_entry.id   AF-A0A3D0QJC1-F1
#
_cell.length_a   1.000
_cell.length_b   1.000
_cell.length_c   1.000
_cell.angle_alpha   90.00
_cell.angle_beta   90.00
_cell.angle_gamma   90.00
#
_symmetry.space_group_name_H-M   'P 1'
#
loop_
_entity.id
_entity.type
_entity.pdbx_description
1 polymer ?
#
loop_
_entity_poly.entity_id
_entity_poly.type
_entity_poly.pdbx_seq_one_letter_code
_entity_poly.pdbx_strand_id
1 'polypeptide(L)'
;MTGSLLTSHLLMIRFLLRRLFHGLLVLWVVVTLTFALMRVLPGGPFDRDRRLPPEVMANIEAKYHLDESLLAQYARYIAGIAQGDLGPSYKYTD
;
A
#
# COMPACT_ATOMS: atom_id res chain seq x y z
N MET A 1 28.99 -37.55 -11.48
CA MET A 1 28.73 -36.85 -10.20
C MET A 1 28.34 -35.37 -10.37
N THR A 2 28.35 -34.79 -11.59
CA THR A 2 28.01 -33.38 -11.87
C THR A 2 26.51 -33.09 -12.04
N GLY A 3 25.70 -34.10 -12.41
CA GLY A 3 24.26 -33.93 -12.64
C GLY A 3 23.42 -33.63 -11.40
N SER A 4 23.85 -34.07 -10.19
CA SER A 4 23.09 -33.82 -8.95
C SER A 4 23.30 -32.41 -8.38
N LEU A 5 24.45 -31.78 -8.66
CA LEU A 5 24.73 -30.40 -8.25
C LEU A 5 23.88 -29.40 -9.05
N LEU A 6 23.73 -29.60 -10.36
CA LEU A 6 22.89 -28.74 -11.20
C LEU A 6 21.40 -28.79 -10.81
N THR A 7 20.89 -29.97 -10.46
CA THR A 7 19.51 -30.13 -10.00
C THR A 7 19.29 -29.51 -8.63
N SER A 8 20.25 -29.60 -7.70
CA SER A 8 20.13 -28.97 -6.38
C SER A 8 20.12 -27.45 -6.46
N HIS A 9 20.93 -26.82 -7.32
CA HIS A 9 20.88 -25.37 -7.56
C HIS A 9 19.54 -24.90 -8.12
N LEU A 10 18.98 -25.63 -9.10
CA LEU A 10 17.65 -25.33 -9.66
C LEU A 10 16.54 -25.51 -8.63
N LEU A 11 16.63 -26.53 -7.78
CA LEU A 11 15.73 -26.75 -6.64
C LEU A 11 15.78 -25.59 -5.64
N MET A 12 16.98 -25.09 -5.32
CA MET A 12 17.17 -23.95 -4.41
C MET A 12 16.61 -22.65 -4.99
N ILE A 13 16.86 -22.35 -6.27
CA ILE A 13 16.29 -21.15 -6.94
C ILE A 13 14.77 -21.23 -6.95
N ARG A 14 14.19 -22.39 -7.31
CA ARG A 14 12.74 -22.59 -7.28
C ARG A 14 12.16 -22.42 -5.89
N PHE A 15 12.82 -22.94 -4.86
CA PHE A 15 12.42 -22.75 -3.47
C PHE A 15 12.47 -21.28 -3.07
N LEU A 16 13.54 -20.57 -3.43
CA LEU A 16 13.73 -19.16 -3.10
C LEU A 16 12.68 -18.28 -3.79
N LEU A 17 12.45 -18.48 -5.08
CA LEU A 17 11.39 -17.78 -5.83
C LEU A 17 10.01 -18.04 -5.25
N ARG A 18 9.71 -19.31 -4.92
CA ARG A 18 8.45 -19.67 -4.27
C ARG A 18 8.33 -18.96 -2.93
N ARG A 19 9.37 -18.96 -2.10
CA ARG A 19 9.38 -18.26 -0.80
C ARG A 19 9.16 -16.76 -0.96
N LEU A 20 9.83 -16.13 -1.91
CA LEU A 20 9.70 -14.69 -2.19
C LEU A 20 8.29 -14.34 -2.67
N PHE A 21 7.72 -15.16 -3.55
CA PHE A 21 6.35 -15.01 -4.02
C PHE A 21 5.33 -15.11 -2.88
N HIS A 22 5.46 -16.09 -1.98
CA HIS A 22 4.57 -16.21 -0.83
C HIS A 22 4.71 -14.99 0.10
N GLY A 23 5.93 -14.50 0.33
CA GLY A 23 6.18 -13.28 1.10
C GLY A 23 5.51 -12.05 0.48
N LEU A 24 5.69 -11.85 -0.84
CA LEU A 24 5.04 -10.76 -1.59
C LEU A 24 3.52 -10.86 -1.51
N LEU A 25 2.96 -12.07 -1.64
CA LEU A 25 1.52 -12.29 -1.58
C LEU A 25 0.97 -11.94 -0.20
N VAL A 26 1.65 -12.35 0.89
CA VAL A 26 1.25 -11.98 2.26
C VAL A 26 1.31 -10.47 2.45
N LEU A 27 2.40 -9.82 2.03
CA LEU A 27 2.53 -8.35 2.11
C LEU A 27 1.42 -7.65 1.33
N TRP A 28 1.16 -8.10 0.10
CA TRP A 28 0.10 -7.56 -0.74
C TRP A 28 -1.27 -7.69 -0.08
N VAL A 29 -1.59 -8.84 0.52
CA VAL A 29 -2.84 -9.04 1.27
C VAL A 29 -2.92 -8.08 2.46
N VAL A 30 -1.85 -7.95 3.25
CA VAL A 30 -1.82 -7.04 4.41
C VAL A 30 -2.04 -5.59 3.97
N VAL A 31 -1.30 -5.12 2.94
CA VAL A 31 -1.44 -3.77 2.39
C VAL A 31 -2.86 -3.52 1.87
N THR A 32 -3.43 -4.48 1.13
CA THR A 32 -4.80 -4.40 0.62
C THR A 32 -5.81 -4.29 1.78
N LEU A 33 -5.65 -5.13 2.79
CA LEU A 33 -6.54 -5.17 3.94
C LEU A 33 -6.44 -3.87 4.75
N THR A 34 -5.24 -3.35 4.98
CA THR A 34 -5.03 -2.07 5.66
C THR A 34 -5.65 -0.92 4.88
N PHE A 35 -5.48 -0.87 3.55
CA PHE A 35 -6.10 0.13 2.68
C PHE A 35 -7.63 0.07 2.77
N ALA A 36 -8.21 -1.13 2.65
CA ALA A 36 -9.65 -1.33 2.75
C ALA A 36 -10.19 -0.93 4.12
N LEU A 37 -9.49 -1.32 5.19
CA LEU A 37 -9.84 -0.98 6.56
C LEU A 37 -9.90 0.53 6.76
N MET A 38 -8.87 1.27 6.33
CA MET A 38 -8.85 2.73 6.42
C MET A 38 -9.98 3.42 5.64
N ARG A 39 -10.49 2.82 4.56
CA ARG A 39 -11.60 3.38 3.78
C ARG A 39 -12.97 3.06 4.36
N VAL A 40 -13.08 1.96 5.11
CA VAL A 40 -14.34 1.51 5.73
C VAL A 40 -14.54 2.12 7.11
N LEU A 41 -13.46 2.41 7.84
CA LEU A 41 -13.60 3.04 9.15
C LEU A 41 -14.25 4.43 9.00
N PRO A 42 -15.33 4.71 9.76
CA PRO A 42 -15.87 6.05 9.84
C PRO A 42 -14.88 6.96 10.58
N GLY A 43 -14.62 8.13 10.01
CA GLY A 43 -13.73 9.13 10.59
C GLY A 43 -12.31 9.06 10.03
N GLY A 44 -11.88 10.17 9.45
CA GLY A 44 -10.51 10.45 9.03
C GLY A 44 -9.95 11.70 9.71
N PRO A 45 -8.66 12.01 9.49
CA PRO A 45 -8.00 13.21 10.04
C PRO A 45 -8.70 14.53 9.65
N PHE A 46 -9.52 14.49 8.60
CA PHE A 46 -10.28 15.63 8.06
C PHE A 46 -11.75 15.67 8.48
N ASP A 47 -12.27 14.60 9.12
CA ASP A 47 -13.67 14.49 9.56
C ASP A 47 -13.89 15.06 10.97
N ARG A 48 -13.11 16.09 11.36
CA ARG A 48 -13.17 16.68 12.71
C ARG A 48 -14.53 17.30 13.01
N ASP A 49 -14.82 17.48 14.31
CA ASP A 49 -16.08 18.03 14.87
C ASP A 49 -16.55 19.38 14.27
N ARG A 50 -15.68 20.10 13.55
CA ARG A 50 -16.07 21.24 12.70
C ARG A 50 -16.04 20.82 11.24
N ARG A 51 -17.21 20.82 10.60
CA ARG A 51 -17.32 20.75 9.14
C ARG A 51 -16.46 21.85 8.52
N LEU A 52 -15.46 21.44 7.74
CA LEU A 52 -14.64 22.37 6.97
C LEU A 52 -15.51 23.04 5.90
N PRO A 53 -15.18 24.29 5.50
CA PRO A 53 -15.81 24.90 4.33
C PRO A 53 -15.65 23.99 3.10
N PRO A 54 -16.65 23.91 2.19
CA PRO A 54 -16.60 23.00 1.04
C PRO A 54 -15.36 23.20 0.16
N GLU A 55 -14.92 24.45 0.00
CA GLU A 55 -13.72 24.80 -0.77
C GLU A 55 -12.44 24.24 -0.14
N VAL A 56 -12.36 24.23 1.19
CA VAL A 56 -11.22 23.65 1.92
C VAL A 56 -11.22 22.14 1.78
N MET A 57 -12.40 21.50 1.86
CA MET A 57 -12.52 20.06 1.66
C MET A 57 -12.10 19.65 0.25
N ALA A 58 -12.58 20.34 -0.78
CA ALA A 58 -12.20 20.06 -2.17
C ALA A 58 -10.69 20.19 -2.40
N ASN A 59 -10.04 21.19 -1.78
CA ASN A 59 -8.59 21.35 -1.85
C ASN A 59 -7.84 20.22 -1.12
N ILE A 60 -8.36 19.74 0.02
CA ILE A 60 -7.81 18.59 0.74
C ILE A 60 -7.95 17.33 -0.12
N GLU A 61 -9.15 17.07 -0.64
CA GLU A 61 -9.42 15.91 -1.49
C GLU A 61 -8.49 15.89 -2.69
N ALA A 62 -8.34 17.00 -3.41
CA ALA A 62 -7.42 17.11 -4.54
C ALA A 62 -5.94 16.95 -4.13
N LYS A 63 -5.52 17.56 -3.01
CA LYS A 63 -4.13 17.48 -2.52
C LYS A 63 -3.73 16.05 -2.11
N TYR A 64 -4.64 15.31 -1.49
CA TYR A 64 -4.42 13.93 -1.06
C TYR A 64 -4.99 12.91 -2.04
N HIS A 65 -5.47 13.37 -3.20
CA HIS A 65 -6.06 12.57 -4.26
C HIS A 65 -7.20 11.64 -3.80
N LEU A 66 -7.99 12.11 -2.83
CA LEU A 66 -9.14 11.40 -2.29
C LEU A 66 -10.35 11.45 -3.24
N ASP A 67 -10.31 12.40 -4.19
CA ASP A 67 -11.28 12.62 -5.27
C ASP A 67 -11.13 11.63 -6.45
N GLU A 68 -10.00 10.93 -6.55
CA GLU A 68 -9.77 9.94 -7.60
C GLU A 68 -10.53 8.61 -7.36
N SER A 69 -10.64 7.76 -8.39
CA SER A 69 -11.23 6.43 -8.25
C SER A 69 -10.49 5.56 -7.22
N LEU A 70 -11.20 4.66 -6.53
CA LEU A 70 -10.59 3.79 -5.51
C LEU A 70 -9.41 2.97 -6.03
N LEU A 71 -9.48 2.54 -7.29
CA LEU A 71 -8.39 1.81 -7.93
C LEU A 71 -7.14 2.69 -8.11
N ALA A 72 -7.32 3.95 -8.50
CA ALA A 72 -6.23 4.90 -8.63
C ALA A 72 -5.60 5.24 -7.26
N GLN A 73 -6.43 5.42 -6.23
CA GLN A 73 -5.96 5.63 -4.85
C GLN A 73 -5.12 4.44 -4.36
N TYR A 74 -5.61 3.23 -4.60
CA TYR A 74 -4.89 2.00 -4.26
C TYR A 74 -3.58 1.84 -5.03
N ALA A 75 -3.57 2.12 -6.34
CA ALA A 75 -2.38 2.06 -7.16
C ALA A 75 -1.30 3.05 -6.70
N ARG A 76 -1.69 4.30 -6.37
CA ARG A 76 -0.77 5.29 -5.78
C ARG A 76 -0.23 4.83 -4.42
N TYR A 77 -1.07 4.26 -3.57
CA TYR A 77 -0.65 3.72 -2.27
C TYR A 77 0.39 2.59 -2.40
N ILE A 78 0.15 1.61 -3.28
CA ILE A 78 1.13 0.54 -3.55
C ILE A 78 2.42 1.10 -4.16
N ALA A 79 2.32 2.02 -5.11
CA ALA A 79 3.49 2.61 -5.75
C ALA A 79 4.37 3.37 -4.75
N GLY A 80 3.77 4.12 -3.81
CA GLY A 80 4.48 4.77 -2.71
C GLY A 80 5.20 3.75 -1.83
N ILE A 81 4.49 2.72 -1.34
CA ILE A 81 5.09 1.69 -0.49
C ILE A 81 6.26 0.98 -1.19
N ALA A 82 6.11 0.68 -2.48
CA ALA A 82 7.17 0.04 -3.27
C ALA A 82 8.43 0.92 -3.40
N GLN A 83 8.29 2.23 -3.27
CA GLN A 83 9.38 3.22 -3.26
C GLN A 83 9.87 3.55 -1.84
N GLY A 84 9.26 2.98 -0.80
CA GLY A 84 9.55 3.29 0.60
C GLY A 84 8.84 4.53 1.14
N ASP A 85 7.89 5.09 0.39
CA ASP A 85 7.03 6.19 0.82
C ASP A 85 5.78 5.63 1.52
N LEU A 86 5.66 5.92 2.82
CA LEU A 86 4.53 5.49 3.66
C LEU A 86 3.38 6.50 3.65
N GLY A 87 3.53 7.59 2.88
CA GLY A 87 2.62 8.71 2.86
C GLY A 87 2.87 9.71 4.00
N PRO A 88 2.15 10.84 3.97
CA PRO A 88 2.35 11.95 4.89
C PRO A 88 1.88 11.65 6.31
N SER A 89 2.60 12.20 7.29
CA SER A 89 2.16 12.19 8.69
C SER A 89 1.07 13.26 8.91
N TYR A 90 -0.13 12.84 9.32
CA TYR A 90 -1.22 13.79 9.64
C TYR A 90 -1.12 14.41 11.04
N LYS A 91 -0.14 13.97 11.85
CA LYS A 91 0.09 14.46 13.21
C LYS A 91 1.23 15.48 13.29
N TYR A 92 2.22 15.33 12.42
CA TYR A 92 3.41 16.19 12.39
C TYR A 92 3.60 16.68 10.96
N THR A 93 3.71 17.98 10.78
CA THR A 93 4.08 18.56 9.48
C THR A 93 5.55 18.26 9.25
N ASP A 94 5.86 17.56 8.14
CA ASP A 94 7.22 17.41 7.64
C ASP A 94 7.78 18.75 7.11
#